data_AF-E0IGG4-F1
#
_entry.id   AF-E0IGG4-F1
#
_cell.length_a   1.000
_cell.length_b   1.000
_cell.length_c   1.000
_cell.angle_alpha   90.00
_cell.angle_beta   90.00
_cell.angle_gamma   90.00
#
_symmetry.space_group_name_H-M   'P 1'
#
loop_
_entity.id
_entity.type
_entity.pdbx_description
1 polymer ?
#
loop_
_entity_poly.entity_id
_entity_poly.type
_entity_poly.pdbx_seq_one_letter_code
_entity_poly.pdbx_strand_id
1 'polypeptide(L)'
;MLQQRILKKVPSGYTLKETGQYYRGNTEIGLLPLVKSPNSEKVVPNYNAPAATYLVNPGTGYVFNAAHQYTGSLYSQKMMLDKNLKVYLNGLMQRYYWRLEGAVNNNYLEGLTDILKPGSVIDKQQRQFAKSMYAAGTKEQFGRTYVIDHVDYVSEKVIKIFVAESTSVTKKDGKTRTVNERWSYQAEKETNVWRMTGMSRW
;
A
#
# COMPACT_ATOMS: atom_id res chain seq x y z
N MET A 1 17.27 -7.63 4.06
CA MET A 1 16.35 -8.07 5.12
C MET A 1 15.43 -6.92 5.50
N LEU A 2 14.11 -7.08 5.45
CA LEU A 2 13.16 -6.09 5.94
C LEU A 2 13.33 -5.95 7.46
N GLN A 3 13.71 -4.76 7.95
CA GLN A 3 13.73 -4.48 9.38
C GLN A 3 12.31 -4.65 9.94
N GLN A 4 12.15 -5.55 10.90
CA GLN A 4 10.88 -5.76 11.60
C GLN A 4 10.44 -4.44 12.24
N ARG A 5 9.27 -3.92 11.85
CA ARG A 5 8.69 -2.73 12.48
C ARG A 5 7.88 -3.18 13.69
N ILE A 6 8.53 -3.24 14.85
CA ILE A 6 7.84 -3.44 16.13
C ILE A 6 7.03 -2.18 16.46
N LEU A 7 5.92 -2.34 17.20
CA LEU A 7 5.20 -1.22 17.82
C LEU A 7 6.21 -0.33 18.57
N LYS A 8 6.36 0.93 18.13
CA LYS A 8 7.30 1.87 18.76
C LYS A 8 6.99 2.13 20.24
N LYS A 9 5.72 1.99 20.62
CA LYS A 9 5.25 2.04 22.00
C LYS A 9 4.26 0.91 22.21
N VAL A 10 4.57 0.01 23.15
CA VAL A 10 3.59 -0.95 23.66
C VAL A 10 2.58 -0.15 24.50
N PRO A 11 1.27 -0.31 24.28
CA PRO A 11 0.25 0.35 25.10
C PRO A 11 0.47 0.12 26.60
N SER A 12 0.16 1.11 27.42
CA SER A 12 0.23 0.96 28.88
C SER A 12 -0.69 -0.19 29.33
N GLY A 13 -0.18 -1.06 30.19
CA GLY A 13 -0.89 -2.26 30.64
C GLY A 13 -0.68 -3.49 29.78
N TYR A 14 0.26 -3.48 28.82
CA TYR A 14 0.61 -4.62 27.99
C TYR A 14 2.12 -4.87 27.93
N THR A 15 2.52 -6.11 27.64
CA THR A 15 3.90 -6.50 27.31
C THR A 15 3.98 -7.18 25.94
N LEU A 16 5.16 -7.16 25.31
CA LEU A 16 5.42 -7.87 24.07
C LEU A 16 5.65 -9.36 24.34
N LYS A 17 4.89 -10.23 23.66
CA LYS A 17 4.95 -11.69 23.81
C LYS A 17 5.69 -12.37 22.67
N GLU A 18 5.32 -12.04 21.43
CA GLU A 18 5.87 -12.70 20.23
C GLU A 18 5.80 -11.79 19.00
N THR A 19 6.75 -11.98 18.08
CA THR A 19 6.80 -11.30 16.78
C THR A 19 7.03 -12.32 15.67
N GLY A 20 6.24 -12.26 14.60
CA GLY A 20 6.33 -13.18 13.47
C GLY A 20 6.12 -12.48 12.12
N GLN A 21 6.60 -13.09 11.04
CA GLN A 21 6.20 -12.66 9.69
C GLN A 21 4.86 -13.32 9.34
N TYR A 22 3.91 -12.53 8.85
CA TYR A 22 2.57 -12.97 8.51
C TYR A 22 2.20 -12.63 7.06
N TYR A 23 1.07 -13.16 6.59
CA TYR A 23 0.60 -13.10 5.20
C TYR A 23 0.72 -11.69 4.58
N ARG A 24 1.17 -11.63 3.32
CA ARG A 24 1.43 -10.40 2.53
C ARG A 24 2.55 -9.50 3.10
N GLY A 25 3.53 -10.09 3.79
CA GLY A 25 4.72 -9.36 4.26
C GLY A 25 4.45 -8.42 5.44
N ASN A 26 3.32 -8.59 6.13
CA ASN A 26 3.05 -7.88 7.38
C ASN A 26 3.80 -8.54 8.55
N THR A 27 4.08 -7.77 9.60
CA THR A 27 4.61 -8.33 10.85
C THR A 27 3.46 -8.47 11.84
N GLU A 28 3.27 -9.68 12.38
CA GLU A 28 2.34 -9.92 13.47
C GLU A 28 3.03 -9.69 14.81
N ILE A 29 2.31 -9.05 15.72
CA ILE A 29 2.77 -8.74 17.08
C ILE A 29 1.70 -9.21 18.07
N GLY A 30 2.08 -10.12 18.96
CA GLY A 30 1.26 -10.54 20.09
C GLY A 30 1.59 -9.75 21.35
N LEU A 31 0.57 -9.14 21.98
CA LEU A 31 0.69 -8.45 23.26
C LEU A 31 -0.08 -9.18 24.36
N LEU A 32 0.54 -9.34 25.53
CA LEU A 32 -0.11 -9.87 26.72
C LEU A 32 -0.53 -8.74 27.66
N PRO A 33 -1.72 -8.80 28.27
CA PRO A 33 -2.10 -7.86 29.31
C PRO A 33 -1.24 -8.06 30.56
N LEU A 34 -0.97 -6.97 31.25
CA LEU A 34 -0.22 -6.93 32.49
C LEU A 34 -1.17 -6.99 33.70
N VAL A 35 -0.77 -7.70 34.75
CA VAL A 35 -1.48 -7.81 36.03
C VAL A 35 -0.53 -7.60 37.21
N LYS A 36 -1.04 -7.09 38.33
CA LYS A 36 -0.25 -7.00 39.58
C LYS A 36 -0.07 -8.41 40.14
N SER A 37 1.18 -8.83 40.30
CA SER A 37 1.52 -10.12 40.90
C SER A 37 1.07 -10.14 42.37
N PRO A 38 0.28 -11.14 42.80
CA PRO A 38 -0.18 -11.23 44.19
C PRO A 38 0.96 -11.51 45.18
N ASN A 39 2.08 -12.06 44.71
CA ASN A 39 3.18 -12.51 45.56
C ASN A 39 4.35 -11.51 45.64
N SER A 40 4.42 -10.54 44.73
CA SER A 40 5.59 -9.64 44.62
C SER A 40 5.25 -8.18 44.44
N GLU A 41 3.96 -7.85 44.33
CA GLU A 41 3.44 -6.52 43.98
C GLU A 41 3.92 -5.93 42.64
N LYS A 42 4.78 -6.64 41.91
CA LYS A 42 5.29 -6.23 40.60
C LYS A 42 4.24 -6.48 39.52
N VAL A 43 4.26 -5.64 38.49
CA VAL A 43 3.42 -5.81 37.30
C VAL A 43 4.07 -6.87 36.40
N VAL A 44 3.34 -7.93 36.08
CA VAL A 44 3.81 -9.08 35.28
C VAL A 44 2.83 -9.43 34.17
N PRO A 45 3.27 -10.14 33.10
CA PRO A 45 2.38 -10.61 32.05
C PRO A 45 1.38 -11.64 32.56
N ASN A 46 0.12 -11.52 32.18
CA ASN A 46 -0.90 -12.53 32.45
C ASN A 46 -0.93 -13.56 31.32
N TYR A 47 -0.20 -14.66 31.49
CA TYR A 47 -0.13 -15.74 30.51
C TYR A 47 -1.44 -16.54 30.35
N ASN A 48 -2.40 -16.38 31.28
CA ASN A 48 -3.71 -17.05 31.24
C ASN A 48 -4.79 -16.20 30.55
N ALA A 49 -4.48 -14.96 30.17
CA ALA A 49 -5.40 -14.10 29.43
C ALA A 49 -5.22 -14.23 27.91
N PRO A 50 -6.30 -14.01 27.12
CA PRO A 50 -6.17 -13.93 25.67
C PRO A 50 -5.23 -12.77 25.27
N ALA A 51 -4.33 -13.04 24.32
CA ALA A 51 -3.45 -12.01 23.77
C ALA A 51 -4.20 -11.09 22.80
N ALA A 52 -3.77 -9.83 22.72
CA ALA A 52 -4.19 -8.93 21.66
C ALA A 52 -3.19 -9.04 20.49
N THR A 53 -3.72 -9.31 19.29
CA THR A 53 -2.90 -9.44 18.08
C THR A 53 -3.02 -8.20 17.23
N TYR A 54 -1.87 -7.70 16.78
CA TYR A 54 -1.75 -6.59 15.85
C TYR A 54 -0.99 -6.99 14.60
N LEU A 55 -1.48 -6.54 13.45
CA LEU A 55 -0.74 -6.61 12.19
C LEU A 55 -0.16 -5.25 11.87
N VAL A 56 1.15 -5.20 11.70
CA VAL A 56 1.87 -3.99 11.30
C VAL A 56 2.30 -4.13 9.86
N ASN A 57 1.85 -3.20 9.01
CA ASN A 57 2.35 -3.10 7.65
C ASN A 57 3.73 -2.44 7.67
N PRO A 58 4.83 -3.13 7.31
CA PRO A 58 6.17 -2.56 7.39
C PRO A 58 6.43 -1.49 6.32
N GLY A 59 5.57 -1.39 5.30
CA GLY A 59 5.60 -0.30 4.34
C GLY A 59 5.02 0.98 4.92
N THR A 60 3.79 0.93 5.41
CA THR A 60 3.04 2.13 5.81
C THR A 60 3.15 2.49 7.29
N GLY A 61 3.49 1.53 8.17
CA GLY A 61 3.40 1.69 9.62
C GLY A 61 1.96 1.66 10.16
N TYR A 62 0.99 1.26 9.34
CA TYR A 62 -0.39 1.07 9.77
C TYR A 62 -0.52 -0.15 10.68
N VAL A 63 -1.36 0.01 11.70
CA VAL A 63 -1.65 -1.01 12.71
C VAL A 63 -3.11 -1.44 12.58
N PHE A 64 -3.30 -2.74 12.42
CA PHE A 64 -4.61 -3.36 12.31
C PHE A 64 -4.82 -4.29 13.51
N ASN A 65 -6.05 -4.40 14.00
CA ASN A 65 -6.40 -5.39 15.03
C ASN A 65 -6.58 -6.79 14.42
N ALA A 66 -6.89 -7.79 15.26
CA ALA A 66 -7.17 -9.16 14.84
C ALA A 66 -8.34 -9.29 13.84
N ALA A 67 -9.27 -8.32 13.82
CA ALA A 67 -10.36 -8.24 12.84
C ALA A 67 -9.96 -7.50 11.55
N HIS A 68 -8.67 -7.21 11.35
CA HIS A 68 -8.12 -6.45 10.22
C HIS A 68 -8.65 -5.01 10.10
N GLN A 69 -9.24 -4.46 11.16
CA GLN A 69 -9.69 -3.08 11.19
C GLN A 69 -8.50 -2.17 11.54
N TYR A 70 -8.39 -1.05 10.83
CA TYR A 70 -7.40 -0.03 11.11
C TYR A 70 -7.64 0.54 12.51
N THR A 71 -6.65 0.44 13.39
CA THR A 71 -6.74 0.94 14.77
C THR A 71 -5.82 2.12 15.05
N GLY A 72 -4.95 2.44 14.10
CA GLY A 72 -4.07 3.58 14.19
C GLY A 72 -2.86 3.43 13.29
N SER A 73 -2.04 4.47 13.33
CA SER A 73 -0.73 4.47 12.69
C SER A 73 0.32 4.57 13.78
N LEU A 74 1.41 3.83 13.65
CA LEU A 74 2.64 4.16 14.38
C LEU A 74 3.14 5.50 13.85
N TYR A 75 2.57 6.59 14.36
CA TYR A 75 2.83 7.92 13.82
C TYR A 75 4.33 8.21 13.89
N SER A 76 4.86 8.32 12.69
CA SER A 76 6.19 8.68 12.28
C SER A 76 6.52 10.11 12.66
N GLN A 77 6.66 10.42 13.95
CA GLN A 77 7.58 11.52 14.27
C GLN A 77 8.98 11.02 13.90
N LYS A 78 9.48 11.49 12.75
CA LYS A 78 10.76 11.15 12.09
C LYS A 78 10.87 9.80 11.36
N MET A 79 9.79 9.24 10.81
CA MET A 79 9.96 8.44 9.59
C MET A 79 9.58 9.32 8.40
N MET A 80 10.58 10.08 7.97
CA MET A 80 10.69 10.64 6.64
C MET A 80 10.32 9.54 5.62
N LEU A 81 9.07 9.52 5.13
CA LEU A 81 8.66 8.62 4.04
C LEU A 81 9.45 8.91 2.75
N ASP A 82 10.02 10.11 2.67
CA ASP A 82 11.06 10.54 1.73
C ASP A 82 12.42 9.86 1.91
N LYS A 83 12.77 9.34 3.11
CA LYS A 83 14.01 8.55 3.32
C LYS A 83 13.91 7.10 2.86
N ASN A 84 12.70 6.60 2.57
CA ASN A 84 12.52 5.25 2.06
C ASN A 84 11.59 5.27 0.83
N LEU A 85 12.02 6.01 -0.19
CA LEU A 85 11.30 6.25 -1.43
C LEU A 85 10.74 4.96 -2.05
N LYS A 86 11.49 3.84 -2.02
CA LYS A 86 11.04 2.54 -2.53
C LYS A 86 9.70 2.09 -1.92
N VAL A 87 9.51 2.33 -0.63
CA VAL A 87 8.27 1.98 0.08
C VAL A 87 7.13 2.91 -0.32
N TYR A 88 7.41 4.21 -0.38
CA TYR A 88 6.44 5.20 -0.80
C TYR A 88 5.93 4.92 -2.22
N LEU A 89 6.85 4.67 -3.16
CA LEU A 89 6.51 4.40 -4.56
C LEU A 89 5.74 3.09 -4.74
N ASN A 90 6.06 2.05 -3.97
CA ASN A 90 5.24 0.83 -3.96
C ASN A 90 3.80 1.12 -3.51
N GLY A 91 3.63 1.91 -2.45
CA GLY A 91 2.31 2.32 -1.97
C GLY A 91 1.57 3.27 -2.93
N LEU A 92 2.30 4.02 -3.76
CA LEU A 92 1.76 4.84 -4.84
C LEU A 92 1.25 3.95 -5.99
N MET A 93 2.06 3.00 -6.45
CA MET A 93 1.71 2.09 -7.55
C MET A 93 0.52 1.19 -7.19
N GLN A 94 0.48 0.60 -5.99
CA GLN A 94 -0.67 -0.23 -5.57
C GLN A 94 -1.97 0.56 -5.53
N ARG A 95 -1.93 1.80 -5.02
CA ARG A 95 -3.11 2.67 -5.02
C ARG A 95 -3.53 3.02 -6.43
N TYR A 96 -2.59 3.34 -7.31
CA TYR A 96 -2.89 3.59 -8.73
C TYR A 96 -3.62 2.40 -9.37
N TYR A 97 -3.06 1.18 -9.27
CA TYR A 97 -3.67 -0.01 -9.86
C TYR A 97 -5.06 -0.30 -9.30
N TRP A 98 -5.25 -0.20 -7.98
CA TRP A 98 -6.54 -0.43 -7.36
C TRP A 98 -7.60 0.59 -7.82
N ARG A 99 -7.21 1.87 -7.93
CA ARG A 99 -8.12 2.92 -8.44
C ARG A 99 -8.43 2.73 -9.92
N LEU A 100 -7.45 2.35 -10.73
CA LEU A 100 -7.64 2.08 -12.16
C LEU A 100 -8.52 0.84 -12.38
N GLU A 101 -8.35 -0.20 -11.59
CA GLU A 101 -9.22 -1.37 -11.59
C GLU A 101 -10.67 -1.00 -11.31
N GLY A 102 -10.92 -0.19 -10.27
CA GLY A 102 -12.26 0.33 -9.99
C GLY A 102 -12.84 1.17 -11.13
N ALA A 103 -12.00 1.97 -11.79
CA ALA A 103 -12.41 2.77 -12.94
C ALA A 103 -12.79 1.91 -14.16
N VAL A 104 -11.95 0.92 -14.51
CA VAL A 104 -12.17 0.02 -15.66
C VAL A 104 -13.33 -0.95 -15.40
N ASN A 105 -13.39 -1.53 -14.20
CA ASN A 105 -14.34 -2.60 -13.90
C ASN A 105 -15.71 -2.07 -13.47
N ASN A 106 -15.77 -0.91 -12.81
CA ASN A 106 -16.99 -0.40 -12.18
C ASN A 106 -17.37 1.02 -12.61
N ASN A 107 -16.69 1.59 -13.61
CA ASN A 107 -16.87 2.98 -14.07
C ASN A 107 -16.66 4.02 -12.95
N TYR A 108 -15.89 3.68 -11.90
CA TYR A 108 -15.63 4.57 -10.78
C TYR A 108 -14.45 5.51 -11.06
N LEU A 109 -14.66 6.49 -11.94
CA LEU A 109 -13.62 7.41 -12.41
C LEU A 109 -13.16 8.40 -11.33
N GLU A 110 -13.99 8.70 -10.33
CA GLU A 110 -13.66 9.66 -9.28
C GLU A 110 -12.48 9.21 -8.42
N GLY A 111 -12.32 7.88 -8.23
CA GLY A 111 -11.21 7.32 -7.48
C GLY A 111 -9.82 7.63 -8.07
N LEU A 112 -9.73 7.99 -9.35
CA LEU A 112 -8.48 8.39 -9.98
C LEU A 112 -8.00 9.78 -9.54
N THR A 113 -8.90 10.63 -9.02
CA THR A 113 -8.57 12.00 -8.62
C THR A 113 -7.63 12.05 -7.41
N ASP A 114 -7.52 10.98 -6.62
CA ASP A 114 -6.59 10.92 -5.48
C ASP A 114 -5.14 10.67 -5.88
N ILE A 115 -4.93 10.09 -7.08
CA ILE A 115 -3.63 9.56 -7.51
C ILE A 115 -3.10 10.25 -8.76
N LEU A 116 -4.01 10.65 -9.67
CA LEU A 116 -3.68 11.39 -10.87
C LEU A 116 -3.86 12.89 -10.60
N LYS A 117 -2.95 13.71 -11.11
CA LYS A 117 -3.11 15.16 -11.07
C LYS A 117 -4.22 15.57 -12.04
N PRO A 118 -5.29 16.23 -11.59
CA PRO A 118 -6.39 16.61 -12.47
C PRO A 118 -5.91 17.41 -13.68
N GLY A 119 -6.37 17.01 -14.86
CA GLY A 119 -6.03 17.68 -16.12
C GLY A 119 -4.64 17.32 -16.69
N SER A 120 -3.84 16.53 -15.98
CA SER A 120 -2.55 16.04 -16.48
C SER A 120 -2.72 15.07 -17.66
N VAL A 121 -1.61 14.76 -18.32
CA VAL A 121 -1.60 13.88 -19.49
C VAL A 121 -2.09 12.47 -19.11
N ILE A 122 -1.56 11.91 -18.03
CA ILE A 122 -1.99 10.59 -17.54
C ILE A 122 -3.45 10.59 -17.09
N ASP A 123 -3.94 11.67 -16.46
CA ASP A 123 -5.33 11.79 -16.03
C ASP A 123 -6.31 11.66 -17.21
N LYS A 124 -6.04 12.37 -18.30
CA LYS A 124 -6.85 12.28 -19.53
C LYS A 124 -6.77 10.89 -20.16
N GLN A 125 -5.56 10.35 -20.32
CA GLN A 125 -5.33 9.04 -20.93
C GLN A 125 -6.03 7.91 -20.16
N GLN A 126 -5.85 7.86 -18.85
CA GLN A 126 -6.36 6.78 -18.01
C GLN A 126 -7.88 6.84 -17.86
N ARG A 127 -8.47 8.04 -17.76
CA ARG A 127 -9.93 8.19 -17.78
C ARG A 127 -10.54 7.76 -19.11
N GLN A 128 -9.93 8.12 -20.23
CA GLN A 128 -10.39 7.70 -21.54
C GLN A 128 -10.28 6.18 -21.71
N PHE A 129 -9.14 5.60 -21.36
CA PHE A 129 -8.91 4.16 -21.38
C PHE A 129 -9.94 3.41 -20.52
N ALA A 130 -10.15 3.84 -19.28
CA ALA A 130 -11.12 3.21 -18.37
C ALA A 130 -12.55 3.23 -18.93
N LYS A 131 -12.98 4.38 -19.48
CA LYS A 131 -14.28 4.49 -20.16
C LYS A 131 -14.40 3.51 -21.32
N SER A 132 -13.37 3.42 -22.17
CA SER A 132 -13.37 2.52 -23.32
C SER A 132 -13.44 1.06 -22.91
N MET A 133 -12.66 0.63 -21.91
CA MET A 133 -12.68 -0.75 -21.44
C MET A 133 -14.00 -1.12 -20.76
N TYR A 134 -14.54 -0.22 -19.93
CA TYR A 134 -15.84 -0.41 -19.30
C TYR A 134 -16.96 -0.57 -20.34
N ALA A 135 -17.00 0.32 -21.34
CA ALA A 135 -17.99 0.25 -22.42
C ALA A 135 -17.85 -1.02 -23.27
N ALA A 136 -16.63 -1.52 -23.47
CA ALA A 136 -16.38 -2.79 -24.16
C ALA A 136 -16.77 -4.03 -23.33
N GLY A 137 -17.05 -3.87 -22.03
CA GLY A 137 -17.29 -4.98 -21.11
C GLY A 137 -16.02 -5.76 -20.75
N THR A 138 -14.84 -5.15 -20.95
CA THR A 138 -13.55 -5.73 -20.54
C THR A 138 -13.36 -5.52 -19.03
N LYS A 139 -12.87 -6.55 -18.34
CA LYS A 139 -12.43 -6.47 -16.95
C LYS A 139 -10.93 -6.65 -16.86
N GLU A 140 -10.28 -5.85 -16.02
CA GLU A 140 -8.84 -5.91 -15.83
C GLU A 140 -8.47 -6.05 -14.35
N GLN A 141 -7.41 -6.79 -14.06
CA GLN A 141 -6.77 -6.87 -12.75
C GLN A 141 -5.34 -6.35 -12.92
N PHE A 142 -5.14 -5.08 -12.59
CA PHE A 142 -3.86 -4.40 -12.80
C PHE A 142 -2.86 -4.78 -11.72
N GLY A 143 -1.57 -4.83 -12.09
CA GLY A 143 -0.49 -5.03 -11.14
C GLY A 143 -0.62 -6.32 -10.33
N ARG A 144 -1.17 -7.41 -10.91
CA ARG A 144 -1.22 -8.75 -10.26
C ARG A 144 0.15 -9.13 -9.71
N THR A 145 1.16 -8.83 -10.52
CA THR A 145 2.55 -8.70 -10.10
C THR A 145 3.10 -7.45 -10.74
N TYR A 146 3.93 -6.71 -10.02
CA TYR A 146 4.71 -5.63 -10.60
C TYR A 146 6.04 -5.49 -9.88
N VAL A 147 7.05 -4.99 -10.58
CA VAL A 147 8.38 -4.71 -10.06
C VAL A 147 8.75 -3.30 -10.48
N ILE A 148 9.04 -2.45 -9.51
CA ILE A 148 9.70 -1.17 -9.77
C ILE A 148 11.17 -1.50 -10.07
N ASP A 149 11.54 -1.35 -11.33
CA ASP A 149 12.89 -1.66 -11.83
C ASP A 149 13.89 -0.60 -11.33
N HIS A 150 13.64 0.66 -11.68
CA HIS A 150 14.41 1.79 -11.21
C HIS A 150 13.56 3.07 -11.15
N VAL A 151 14.18 4.14 -10.65
CA VAL A 151 13.55 5.45 -10.48
C VAL A 151 14.56 6.50 -10.91
N ASP A 152 14.14 7.37 -11.83
CA ASP A 152 14.93 8.54 -12.21
C ASP A 152 14.47 9.77 -11.43
N TYR A 153 15.44 10.51 -10.90
CA TYR A 153 15.21 11.79 -10.25
C TYR A 153 15.39 12.89 -11.29
N VAL A 154 14.28 13.45 -11.77
CA VAL A 154 14.29 14.54 -12.74
C VAL A 154 14.55 15.88 -12.03
N SER A 155 13.95 16.07 -10.86
CA SER A 155 14.22 17.19 -9.94
C SER A 155 13.77 16.84 -8.51
N GLU A 156 13.96 17.74 -7.55
CA GLU A 156 13.48 17.57 -6.17
C GLU A 156 11.97 17.33 -6.05
N LYS A 157 11.21 17.75 -7.07
CA LYS A 157 9.75 17.65 -7.11
C LYS A 157 9.25 16.73 -8.22
N VAL A 158 10.12 16.11 -9.01
CA VAL A 158 9.71 15.30 -10.16
C VAL A 158 10.55 14.03 -10.23
N ILE A 159 9.85 12.89 -10.31
CA ILE A 159 10.47 11.57 -10.48
C ILE A 159 9.82 10.83 -11.65
N LYS A 160 10.57 9.90 -12.24
CA LYS A 160 10.04 8.87 -13.14
C LYS A 160 10.21 7.49 -12.51
N ILE A 161 9.17 6.68 -12.56
CA ILE A 161 9.09 5.36 -11.95
C ILE A 161 8.98 4.35 -13.09
N PHE A 162 9.95 3.47 -13.22
CA PHE A 162 9.99 2.45 -14.28
C PHE A 162 9.52 1.13 -13.71
N VAL A 163 8.48 0.57 -14.31
CA VAL A 163 7.75 -0.57 -13.78
C VAL A 163 7.57 -1.62 -14.85
N ALA A 164 7.90 -2.86 -14.51
CA ALA A 164 7.44 -4.03 -15.23
C ALA A 164 6.21 -4.59 -14.50
N GLU A 165 5.09 -4.74 -15.20
CA GLU A 165 3.81 -5.14 -14.61
C GLU A 165 3.12 -6.25 -15.42
N SER A 166 2.28 -7.02 -14.72
CA SER A 166 1.42 -8.03 -15.31
C SER A 166 -0.04 -7.71 -14.99
N THR A 167 -0.86 -7.63 -16.03
CA THR A 167 -2.30 -7.35 -15.95
C THR A 167 -3.08 -8.54 -16.49
N SER A 168 -4.10 -8.98 -15.75
CA SER A 168 -5.05 -9.98 -16.27
C SER A 168 -6.19 -9.27 -16.95
N VAL A 169 -6.45 -9.58 -18.21
CA VAL A 169 -7.50 -8.96 -19.02
C VAL A 169 -8.52 -10.01 -19.40
N THR A 170 -9.76 -9.83 -18.96
CA THR A 170 -10.90 -10.69 -19.27
C THR A 170 -11.85 -9.93 -20.19
N LYS A 171 -12.01 -10.42 -21.42
CA LYS A 171 -12.93 -9.82 -22.39
C LYS A 171 -14.39 -10.15 -22.05
N LYS A 172 -15.32 -9.47 -22.71
CA LYS A 172 -16.77 -9.70 -22.57
C LYS A 172 -17.20 -11.14 -22.85
N ASP A 173 -16.47 -11.87 -23.70
CA ASP A 173 -16.71 -13.29 -24.00
C ASP A 173 -16.17 -14.23 -22.90
N GLY A 174 -15.65 -13.69 -21.80
CA GLY A 174 -15.10 -14.44 -20.67
C GLY A 174 -13.68 -14.94 -20.88
N LYS A 175 -13.06 -14.73 -22.06
CA LYS A 175 -11.69 -15.17 -22.31
C LYS A 175 -10.71 -14.27 -21.57
N THR A 176 -9.88 -14.89 -20.73
CA THR A 176 -8.82 -14.23 -19.97
C THR A 176 -7.47 -14.43 -20.64
N ARG A 177 -6.69 -13.36 -20.69
CA ARG A 177 -5.26 -13.40 -21.04
C ARG A 177 -4.45 -12.57 -20.07
N THR A 178 -3.17 -12.91 -19.92
CA THR A 178 -2.21 -12.08 -19.20
C THR A 178 -1.47 -11.18 -20.19
N VAL A 179 -1.30 -9.92 -19.83
CA VAL A 179 -0.52 -8.94 -20.58
C VAL A 179 0.61 -8.47 -19.68
N ASN A 180 1.85 -8.63 -20.15
CA ASN A 180 3.04 -8.16 -19.47
C ASN A 180 3.53 -6.89 -20.16
N GLU A 181 3.72 -5.83 -19.40
CA GLU A 181 4.01 -4.51 -19.93
C GLU A 181 5.11 -3.82 -19.13
N ARG A 182 5.74 -2.85 -19.79
CA ARG A 182 6.73 -1.97 -19.20
C ARG A 182 6.29 -0.53 -19.39
N TRP A 183 6.27 0.19 -18.29
CA TRP A 183 5.76 1.55 -18.22
C TRP A 183 6.70 2.44 -17.42
N SER A 184 6.80 3.69 -17.85
CA SER A 184 7.39 4.79 -17.11
C SER A 184 6.26 5.72 -16.65
N TYR A 185 6.17 5.96 -15.35
CA TYR A 185 5.23 6.90 -14.74
C TYR A 185 5.97 8.13 -14.23
N GLN A 186 5.57 9.32 -14.67
CA GLN A 186 6.05 10.57 -14.08
C GLN A 186 5.15 10.95 -12.91
N ALA A 187 5.76 11.28 -11.76
CA ALA A 187 5.06 11.80 -10.60
C ALA A 187 5.66 13.14 -10.14
N GLU A 188 4.78 14.05 -9.72
CA GLU A 188 5.12 15.37 -9.21
C GLU A 188 4.75 15.50 -7.73
N LYS A 189 5.64 16.12 -6.96
CA LYS A 189 5.45 16.42 -5.54
C LYS A 189 4.65 17.70 -5.37
N GLU A 190 3.45 17.56 -4.82
CA GLU A 190 2.65 18.65 -4.26
C GLU A 190 2.95 18.79 -2.76
N THR A 191 2.38 19.81 -2.12
CA THR A 191 2.67 20.19 -0.72
C THR A 191 2.70 19.00 0.24
N ASN A 192 1.76 18.04 0.10
CA ASN A 192 1.63 16.89 1.00
C ASN A 192 1.48 15.54 0.28
N VAL A 193 1.62 15.48 -1.04
CA VAL A 193 1.32 14.26 -1.84
C VAL A 193 2.11 14.23 -3.14
N TRP A 194 2.46 13.04 -3.62
CA TRP A 194 2.91 12.86 -5.01
C TRP A 194 1.74 12.41 -5.87
N ARG A 195 1.57 13.05 -7.03
CA ARG A 195 0.55 12.68 -8.01
C ARG A 195 1.19 12.33 -9.33
N MET A 196 0.64 11.33 -10.02
CA MET A 196 1.09 10.97 -11.36
C MET A 196 0.63 12.04 -12.35
N THR A 197 1.53 12.45 -13.24
CA THR A 197 1.28 13.49 -14.25
C THR A 197 1.54 13.03 -15.68
N GLY A 198 2.32 11.97 -15.88
CA GLY A 198 2.62 11.41 -17.20
C GLY A 198 2.82 9.90 -17.17
N MET A 199 2.63 9.26 -18.32
CA MET A 199 2.85 7.84 -18.53
C MET A 199 3.31 7.58 -19.96
N SER A 200 4.28 6.68 -20.13
CA SER A 200 4.77 6.23 -21.44
C SER A 200 5.26 4.80 -21.40
N ARG A 201 5.27 4.11 -22.53
CA ARG A 201 5.95 2.81 -22.65
C ARG A 201 7.45 2.98 -22.40
N TRP A 202 8.07 1.93 -21.88
CA TRP A 202 9.50 1.82 -21.61
C TRP A 202 10.03 0.50 -22.16
#